data_AF-A0A3Q8V5Z6-F1
#
_entry.id   AF-A0A3Q8V5Z6-F1
#
_cell.length_a   1.000
_cell.length_b   1.000
_cell.length_c   1.000
_cell.angle_alpha   90.00
_cell.angle_beta   90.00
_cell.angle_gamma   90.00
#
_symmetry.space_group_name_H-M   'P 1'
#
loop_
_entity.id
_entity.type
_entity.pdbx_description
1 polymer ?
#
loop_
_entity_poly.entity_id
_entity_poly.type
_entity_poly.pdbx_seq_one_letter_code
_entity_poly.pdbx_strand_id
1 'polypeptide(L)'
;MAVIHQTELKPTKLELLTSWLPSRSWYSGSGEPELVKAGGFRLDDPEGEVGIEFIVVTDTSGARPTTYLVPLTYRGAPLDGAEHALVGTMEHGVLGPRWAYDGCHDPVLAAQLLALVEGRVQAQAQSVSDALDRDVTRSYTGDASPLTPDLTPDLTTAAADGQESTELPAPQGMTFRLQRVLRPAQNDAPVAPPEAIGHVAGVWQTPDGSPERGLFATLYS
;
A
#
# COMPACT_ATOMS: atom_id res chain seq x y z
N MET A 1 3.05 -15.84 8.07
CA MET A 1 1.73 -15.76 7.41
C MET A 1 0.75 -15.11 8.38
N ALA A 2 0.19 -13.96 8.00
CA ALA A 2 -0.61 -13.14 8.88
C ALA A 2 -2.09 -13.57 8.87
N VAL A 3 -2.58 -14.08 10.00
CA VAL A 3 -3.96 -14.54 10.19
C VAL A 3 -4.94 -13.36 10.17
N ILE A 4 -6.02 -13.45 9.39
CA ILE A 4 -7.13 -12.47 9.46
C ILE A 4 -8.05 -12.85 10.61
N HIS A 5 -8.09 -12.01 11.63
CA HIS A 5 -9.10 -12.12 12.67
C HIS A 5 -10.39 -11.42 12.22
N GLN A 6 -11.49 -12.16 12.16
CA GLN A 6 -12.82 -11.56 12.06
C GLN A 6 -13.20 -10.98 13.42
N THR A 7 -12.87 -9.71 13.64
CA THR A 7 -13.14 -9.00 14.89
C THR A 7 -13.44 -7.53 14.63
N GLU A 8 -13.91 -6.84 15.66
CA GLU A 8 -14.15 -5.40 15.59
C GLU A 8 -12.82 -4.64 15.67
N LEU A 9 -12.70 -3.61 14.83
CA LEU A 9 -11.67 -2.58 14.88
C LEU A 9 -12.33 -1.27 15.28
N LYS A 10 -11.82 -0.59 16.31
CA LYS A 10 -12.35 0.70 16.77
C LYS A 10 -11.24 1.72 16.99
N PRO A 11 -11.21 2.83 16.23
CA PRO A 11 -11.98 3.08 14.99
C PRO A 11 -11.68 2.03 13.91
N THR A 12 -12.59 1.93 12.94
CA THR A 12 -12.40 1.15 11.73
C THR A 12 -11.32 1.77 10.84
N LYS A 13 -10.77 0.98 9.92
CA LYS A 13 -9.78 1.45 8.94
C LYS A 13 -10.32 2.61 8.09
N LEU A 14 -11.59 2.56 7.71
CA LEU A 14 -12.19 3.63 6.91
C LEU A 14 -12.37 4.91 7.73
N GLU A 15 -12.79 4.82 8.99
CA GLU A 15 -12.87 6.01 9.86
C GLU A 15 -11.51 6.69 10.06
N LEU A 16 -10.45 5.89 10.25
CA LEU A 16 -9.08 6.42 10.29
C LEU A 16 -8.71 7.15 9.00
N LEU A 17 -8.96 6.52 7.84
CA LEU A 17 -8.66 7.12 6.54
C LEU A 17 -9.50 8.37 6.24
N THR A 18 -10.78 8.38 6.61
CA THR A 18 -11.66 9.55 6.45
C THR A 18 -11.09 10.76 7.19
N SER A 19 -10.54 10.57 8.39
CA SER A 19 -9.90 11.65 9.14
C SER A 19 -8.53 12.06 8.59
N TRP A 20 -7.77 11.11 8.05
CA TRP A 20 -6.36 11.30 7.69
C TRP A 20 -6.17 11.80 6.25
N LEU A 21 -6.92 11.29 5.27
CA LEU A 21 -6.76 11.61 3.84
C LEU A 21 -6.77 13.11 3.54
N PRO A 22 -7.67 13.94 4.12
CA PRO A 22 -7.69 15.39 3.84
C PRO A 22 -6.39 16.13 4.21
N SER A 23 -5.53 15.53 5.05
CA SER A 23 -4.25 16.12 5.42
C SER A 23 -3.13 15.84 4.40
N ARG A 24 -3.38 15.02 3.38
CA ARG A 24 -2.37 14.61 2.39
C ARG A 24 -2.37 15.51 1.17
N SER A 25 -1.19 15.85 0.65
CA SER A 25 -1.02 16.74 -0.51
C SER A 25 -1.59 16.18 -1.82
N TRP A 26 -1.67 14.85 -1.93
CA TRP A 26 -2.21 14.14 -3.09
C TRP A 26 -3.72 13.85 -2.98
N TYR A 27 -4.35 14.17 -1.85
CA TYR A 27 -5.80 14.07 -1.74
C TYR A 27 -6.46 15.20 -2.54
N SER A 28 -7.43 14.84 -3.39
CA SER A 28 -8.05 15.78 -4.34
C SER A 28 -9.46 16.23 -3.95
N GLY A 29 -10.01 15.70 -2.86
CA GLY A 29 -11.32 16.11 -2.36
C GLY A 29 -11.26 17.45 -1.61
N SER A 30 -12.43 18.04 -1.38
CA SER A 30 -12.58 19.39 -0.79
C SER A 30 -13.34 19.41 0.53
N GLY A 31 -13.80 18.25 1.01
CA GLY A 31 -14.60 18.10 2.23
C GLY A 31 -14.30 16.79 2.95
N GLU A 32 -15.25 16.34 3.76
CA GLU A 32 -15.15 15.04 4.43
C GLU A 32 -15.28 13.90 3.42
N PRO A 33 -14.31 12.98 3.33
CA PRO A 33 -14.35 11.87 2.39
C PRO A 33 -15.51 10.90 2.67
N GLU A 34 -16.21 10.46 1.62
CA GLU A 34 -17.16 9.34 1.68
C GLU A 34 -16.47 8.10 1.12
N LEU A 35 -15.79 7.34 1.98
CA LEU A 35 -14.93 6.23 1.55
C LEU A 35 -15.69 4.91 1.44
N VAL A 36 -15.58 4.29 0.26
CA VAL A 36 -15.99 2.90 0.02
C VAL A 36 -14.74 2.06 -0.20
N LYS A 37 -14.65 0.90 0.46
CA LYS A 37 -13.57 -0.06 0.20
C LYS A 37 -13.74 -0.65 -1.20
N ALA A 38 -12.71 -0.53 -2.02
CA ALA A 38 -12.74 -0.90 -3.44
C ALA A 38 -11.81 -2.09 -3.77
N GLY A 39 -10.88 -2.44 -2.90
CA GLY A 39 -9.91 -3.50 -3.21
C GLY A 39 -8.71 -3.45 -2.28
N GLY A 40 -7.65 -4.13 -2.71
CA GLY A 40 -6.40 -4.19 -1.96
C GLY A 40 -5.90 -5.60 -1.74
N PHE A 41 -4.69 -5.69 -1.23
CA PHE A 41 -3.99 -6.95 -0.94
C PHE A 41 -3.13 -6.78 0.32
N ARG A 42 -2.58 -7.89 0.81
CA ARG A 42 -1.70 -7.93 1.97
C ARG A 42 -0.34 -8.50 1.60
N LEU A 43 0.67 -8.16 2.40
CA LEU A 43 1.95 -8.83 2.42
C LEU A 43 2.22 -9.37 3.82
N ASP A 44 3.02 -10.41 3.90
CA ASP A 44 3.44 -10.97 5.17
C ASP A 44 4.74 -10.32 5.61
N ASP A 45 4.79 -9.90 6.88
CA ASP A 45 6.04 -9.58 7.55
C ASP A 45 6.79 -10.89 7.87
N PRO A 46 8.08 -11.03 7.48
CA PRO A 46 8.91 -12.19 7.81
C PRO A 46 8.99 -12.46 9.31
N GLU A 47 9.03 -11.41 10.13
CA GLU A 47 9.12 -11.53 11.59
C GLU A 47 7.74 -11.67 12.25
N GLY A 48 6.66 -11.40 11.50
CA GLY A 48 5.27 -11.55 11.97
C GLY A 48 4.79 -10.46 12.95
N GLU A 49 5.53 -9.37 13.10
CA GLU A 49 5.26 -8.29 14.05
C GLU A 49 4.43 -7.15 13.44
N VAL A 50 4.54 -6.96 12.12
CA VAL A 50 3.89 -5.87 11.38
C VAL A 50 2.81 -6.42 10.45
N GLY A 51 1.57 -5.93 10.61
CA GLY A 51 0.53 -6.16 9.61
C GLY A 51 0.73 -5.24 8.41
N ILE A 52 0.83 -5.77 7.19
CA ILE A 52 1.05 -4.99 5.97
C ILE A 52 -0.16 -5.13 5.05
N GLU A 53 -0.77 -4.01 4.68
CA GLU A 53 -1.94 -3.96 3.81
C GLU A 53 -1.81 -2.82 2.80
N PHE A 54 -2.17 -3.07 1.57
CA PHE A 54 -2.38 -2.06 0.54
C PHE A 54 -3.89 -1.96 0.34
N ILE A 55 -4.55 -0.99 0.96
CA ILE A 55 -6.00 -0.83 0.83
C ILE A 55 -6.31 0.09 -0.34
N VAL A 56 -7.28 -0.31 -1.17
CA VAL A 56 -7.85 0.56 -2.20
C VAL A 56 -9.19 1.07 -1.70
N VAL A 57 -9.35 2.40 -1.69
CA VAL A 57 -10.58 3.09 -1.28
C VAL A 57 -11.02 4.07 -2.35
N THR A 58 -12.32 4.19 -2.56
CA THR A 58 -12.89 5.18 -3.47
C THR A 58 -13.64 6.22 -2.67
N ASP A 59 -13.25 7.48 -2.84
CA ASP A 59 -13.99 8.62 -2.30
C ASP A 59 -15.10 9.03 -3.28
N THR A 60 -16.35 8.94 -2.84
CA THR A 60 -17.54 9.28 -3.63
C THR A 60 -18.13 10.65 -3.31
N SER A 61 -17.52 11.42 -2.39
CA SER A 61 -18.00 12.74 -1.97
C SER A 61 -17.93 13.81 -3.07
N GLY A 62 -17.02 13.64 -4.02
CA GLY A 62 -16.79 14.58 -5.13
C GLY A 62 -17.71 14.37 -6.33
N ALA A 63 -17.71 15.34 -7.26
CA ALA A 63 -18.48 15.26 -8.51
C ALA A 63 -18.10 14.07 -9.41
N ARG A 64 -16.87 13.57 -9.26
CA ARG A 64 -16.41 12.30 -9.83
C ARG A 64 -15.72 11.49 -8.73
N PRO A 65 -16.02 10.19 -8.61
CA PRO A 65 -15.31 9.32 -7.67
C PRO A 65 -13.81 9.32 -7.93
N THR A 66 -13.02 9.33 -6.86
CA THR A 66 -11.55 9.23 -6.94
C THR A 66 -11.07 8.05 -6.13
N THR A 67 -10.32 7.16 -6.77
CA THR A 67 -9.78 5.95 -6.14
C THR A 67 -8.36 6.19 -5.65
N TYR A 68 -8.11 5.85 -4.39
CA TYR A 68 -6.83 5.96 -3.73
C TYR A 68 -6.27 4.61 -3.32
N LEU A 69 -4.95 4.44 -3.47
CA LEU A 69 -4.20 3.34 -2.88
C LEU A 69 -3.48 3.85 -1.63
N VAL A 70 -3.75 3.21 -0.50
CA VAL A 70 -3.14 3.57 0.78
C VAL A 70 -2.40 2.35 1.35
N PRO A 71 -1.07 2.34 1.31
CA PRO A 71 -0.27 1.37 2.04
C PRO A 71 -0.39 1.67 3.54
N LEU A 72 -0.71 0.65 4.33
CA LEU A 72 -0.88 0.74 5.77
C LEU A 72 0.00 -0.31 6.45
N THR A 73 0.68 0.10 7.51
CA THR A 73 1.28 -0.83 8.47
C THR A 73 0.59 -0.74 9.82
N TYR A 74 0.44 -1.89 10.47
CA TYR A 74 -0.18 -2.04 11.78
C TYR A 74 0.82 -2.62 12.76
N ARG A 75 1.21 -1.84 13.77
CA ARG A 75 2.20 -2.23 14.78
C ARG A 75 1.55 -2.39 16.15
N GLY A 76 2.11 -3.28 16.98
CA GLY A 76 1.67 -3.51 18.37
C GLY A 76 2.19 -2.48 19.37
N ALA A 77 3.04 -1.55 18.94
CA ALA A 77 3.59 -0.44 19.70
C ALA A 77 3.88 0.75 18.76
N PRO A 78 4.05 1.98 19.29
CA PRO A 78 4.50 3.12 18.49
C PRO A 78 5.83 2.83 17.77
N LEU A 79 5.97 3.35 16.55
CA LEU A 79 7.22 3.38 15.79
C LEU A 79 7.92 4.72 16.01
N ASP A 80 9.06 4.69 16.69
CA ASP A 80 9.86 5.88 16.99
C ASP A 80 10.31 6.58 15.71
N GLY A 81 10.12 7.91 15.64
CA GLY A 81 10.52 8.73 14.50
C GLY A 81 9.59 8.67 13.28
N ALA A 82 8.45 7.98 13.40
CA ALA A 82 7.42 7.91 12.37
C ALA A 82 6.12 8.64 12.75
N GLU A 83 6.17 9.56 13.72
CA GLU A 83 4.98 10.26 14.24
C GLU A 83 4.26 11.07 13.15
N HIS A 84 5.00 11.62 12.18
CA HIS A 84 4.44 12.34 11.03
C HIS A 84 3.65 11.45 10.07
N ALA A 85 3.90 10.13 10.12
CA ALA A 85 3.26 9.12 9.30
C ALA A 85 2.13 8.40 10.04
N LEU A 86 1.86 8.74 11.31
CA LEU A 86 0.78 8.12 12.06
C LEU A 86 -0.58 8.49 11.43
N VAL A 87 -1.31 7.48 10.98
CA VAL A 87 -2.69 7.61 10.49
C VAL A 87 -3.64 7.66 11.68
N GLY A 88 -3.38 6.83 12.69
CA GLY A 88 -4.08 6.85 13.97
C GLY A 88 -3.90 5.56 14.76
N THR A 89 -4.59 5.45 15.90
CA THR A 89 -4.58 4.27 16.75
C THR A 89 -5.95 3.58 16.70
N MET A 90 -5.96 2.24 16.80
CA MET A 90 -7.18 1.44 16.89
C MET A 90 -7.08 0.33 17.93
N GLU A 91 -8.21 -0.06 18.50
CA GLU A 91 -8.35 -1.26 19.29
C GLU A 91 -8.76 -2.43 18.38
N HIS A 92 -7.96 -3.50 18.40
CA HIS A 92 -8.25 -4.74 17.70
C HIS A 92 -8.72 -5.80 18.69
N GLY A 93 -9.93 -6.34 18.53
CA GLY A 93 -10.56 -7.20 19.54
C GLY A 93 -9.78 -8.45 19.97
N VAL A 94 -8.87 -8.96 19.12
CA VAL A 94 -7.94 -10.07 19.47
C VAL A 94 -6.52 -9.61 19.81
N LEU A 95 -5.99 -8.61 19.10
CA LEU A 95 -4.58 -8.24 19.12
C LEU A 95 -4.29 -7.04 20.02
N GLY A 96 -5.31 -6.45 20.64
CA GLY A 96 -5.20 -5.26 21.49
C GLY A 96 -4.96 -3.97 20.70
N PRO A 97 -4.34 -2.96 21.34
CA PRO A 97 -4.03 -1.69 20.69
C PRO A 97 -3.12 -1.84 19.48
N ARG A 98 -3.40 -1.06 18.44
CA ARG A 98 -2.65 -1.05 17.18
C ARG A 98 -2.42 0.38 16.72
N TRP A 99 -1.21 0.64 16.24
CA TRP A 99 -0.81 1.89 15.62
C TRP A 99 -0.80 1.69 14.11
N ALA A 100 -1.65 2.45 13.41
CA ALA A 100 -1.73 2.46 11.96
C ALA A 100 -0.85 3.59 11.42
N TYR A 101 0.09 3.26 10.54
CA TYR A 101 0.95 4.21 9.86
C TYR A 101 0.70 4.20 8.36
N ASP A 102 0.99 5.33 7.73
CA ASP A 102 1.20 5.39 6.29
C ASP A 102 2.45 4.57 5.97
N GLY A 103 2.22 3.39 5.40
CA GLY A 103 3.25 2.39 5.23
C GLY A 103 4.35 2.81 4.26
N CYS A 104 4.17 3.90 3.50
CA CYS A 104 5.27 4.50 2.75
C CYS A 104 6.44 4.99 3.62
N HIS A 105 6.22 5.19 4.92
CA HIS A 105 7.24 5.57 5.89
C HIS A 105 7.69 4.40 6.78
N ASP A 106 7.25 3.16 6.49
CA ASP A 106 7.59 1.98 7.27
C ASP A 106 8.65 1.12 6.54
N PRO A 107 9.82 0.86 7.14
CA PRO A 107 10.88 0.07 6.51
C PRO A 107 10.44 -1.35 6.16
N VAL A 108 9.52 -1.94 6.94
CA VAL A 108 9.06 -3.31 6.72
C VAL A 108 8.19 -3.36 5.47
N LEU A 109 7.33 -2.36 5.24
CA LEU A 109 6.55 -2.28 4.00
C LEU A 109 7.45 -2.07 2.79
N ALA A 110 8.42 -1.15 2.86
CA ALA A 110 9.34 -0.90 1.75
C ALA A 110 10.11 -2.18 1.35
N ALA A 111 10.62 -2.92 2.34
CA ALA A 111 11.31 -4.19 2.12
C ALA A 111 10.40 -5.26 1.49
N GLN A 112 9.15 -5.36 1.95
CA GLN A 112 8.19 -6.32 1.41
C GLN A 112 7.67 -5.95 0.03
N LEU A 113 7.51 -4.66 -0.28
CA LEU A 113 7.16 -4.20 -1.62
C LEU A 113 8.26 -4.54 -2.64
N LEU A 114 9.53 -4.35 -2.26
CA LEU A 114 10.66 -4.81 -3.07
C LEU A 114 10.65 -6.32 -3.26
N ALA A 115 10.45 -7.07 -2.17
CA ALA A 115 10.35 -8.52 -2.23
C ALA A 115 9.21 -9.00 -3.13
N LEU A 116 8.09 -8.28 -3.21
CA LEU A 116 6.97 -8.58 -4.11
C LEU A 116 7.35 -8.33 -5.57
N VAL A 117 8.00 -7.21 -5.86
CA VAL A 117 8.45 -6.85 -7.23
C VAL A 117 9.48 -7.85 -7.74
N GLU A 118 10.40 -8.28 -6.88
CA GLU A 118 11.36 -9.35 -7.16
C GLU A 118 10.73 -10.76 -7.09
N GLY A 119 9.51 -10.84 -6.55
CA GLY A 119 8.67 -12.01 -6.29
C GLY A 119 9.37 -13.10 -5.48
N ARG A 120 10.14 -12.63 -4.49
CA ARG A 120 10.51 -13.40 -3.31
C ARG A 120 9.30 -13.65 -2.40
N VAL A 121 8.30 -12.77 -2.44
CA VAL A 121 7.01 -12.94 -1.74
C VAL A 121 5.83 -12.81 -2.71
N GLN A 122 4.65 -13.20 -2.25
CA GLN A 122 3.40 -13.17 -3.03
C GLN A 122 2.34 -12.35 -2.32
N ALA A 123 1.52 -11.64 -3.10
CA ALA A 123 0.38 -10.90 -2.57
C ALA A 123 -0.66 -11.87 -1.99
N GLN A 124 -1.16 -11.55 -0.80
CA GLN A 124 -2.19 -12.30 -0.11
C GLN A 124 -3.54 -11.59 -0.24
N ALA A 125 -4.61 -12.37 -0.31
CA ALA A 125 -5.98 -11.87 -0.33
C ALA A 125 -6.27 -11.08 0.95
N GLN A 126 -6.90 -9.93 0.80
CA GLN A 126 -7.20 -9.02 1.90
C GLN A 126 -8.33 -9.48 2.84
N SER A 127 -9.14 -10.46 2.44
CA SER A 127 -10.35 -10.90 3.16
C SER A 127 -10.34 -12.39 3.52
N VAL A 128 -9.38 -13.16 3.02
CA VAL A 128 -9.29 -14.60 3.23
C VAL A 128 -7.88 -14.95 3.72
N SER A 129 -7.80 -15.56 4.90
CA SER A 129 -6.53 -16.07 5.42
C SER A 129 -5.99 -17.15 4.47
N ASP A 130 -4.67 -17.15 4.32
CA ASP A 130 -3.94 -18.17 3.58
C ASP A 130 -4.32 -18.35 2.10
N ALA A 131 -4.88 -17.29 1.51
CA ALA A 131 -5.22 -17.24 0.10
C ALA A 131 -4.35 -16.20 -0.62
N LEU A 132 -3.82 -16.57 -1.77
CA LEU A 132 -3.12 -15.64 -2.65
C LEU A 132 -4.10 -14.69 -3.34
N ASP A 133 -3.69 -13.44 -3.51
CA ASP A 133 -4.37 -12.53 -4.43
C ASP A 133 -3.80 -12.73 -5.84
N ARG A 134 -4.61 -13.32 -6.73
CA ARG A 134 -4.21 -13.64 -8.11
C ARG A 134 -4.39 -12.47 -9.07
N ASP A 135 -5.08 -11.42 -8.64
CA ASP A 135 -5.32 -10.23 -9.45
C ASP A 135 -4.18 -9.21 -9.31
N VAL A 136 -3.31 -9.39 -8.31
CA VAL A 136 -2.05 -8.65 -8.18
C VAL A 136 -0.98 -9.28 -9.06
N THR A 137 -0.49 -8.52 -10.03
CA THR A 137 0.59 -8.94 -10.94
C THR A 137 1.85 -8.12 -10.71
N ARG A 138 3.00 -8.73 -10.99
CA ARG A 138 4.31 -8.09 -10.86
C ARG A 138 5.21 -8.38 -12.06
N SER A 139 6.13 -7.47 -12.35
CA SER A 139 7.22 -7.68 -13.30
C SER A 139 8.50 -7.07 -12.76
N TYR A 140 9.63 -7.66 -13.11
CA TYR A 140 10.96 -7.15 -12.77
C TYR A 140 11.97 -7.61 -13.82
N THR A 141 12.78 -6.67 -14.31
CA THR A 141 13.79 -6.88 -15.35
C THR A 141 15.21 -6.68 -14.83
N GLY A 142 15.40 -6.33 -13.55
CA GLY A 142 16.73 -6.27 -12.94
C GLY A 142 17.32 -7.66 -12.70
N ASP A 143 18.64 -7.73 -12.53
CA ASP A 143 19.34 -9.00 -12.30
C ASP A 143 18.81 -9.67 -11.03
N ALA A 144 18.23 -10.85 -11.18
CA ALA A 144 17.68 -11.68 -10.11
C ALA A 144 18.79 -12.37 -9.27
N SER A 145 19.94 -11.72 -9.10
CA SER A 145 20.89 -12.18 -8.09
C SER A 145 20.21 -11.98 -6.73
N PRO A 146 20.06 -13.02 -5.91
CA PRO A 146 19.37 -12.90 -4.64
C PRO A 146 20.07 -11.82 -3.82
N LEU A 147 19.39 -10.69 -3.69
CA LEU A 147 19.80 -9.63 -2.78
C LEU A 147 19.94 -10.28 -1.41
N THR A 148 21.13 -10.23 -0.85
CA THR A 148 21.41 -10.75 0.47
C THR A 148 20.41 -10.16 1.45
N PRO A 149 19.86 -10.94 2.41
CA PRO A 149 18.84 -10.47 3.35
C PRO A 149 19.26 -9.28 4.23
N ASP A 150 20.53 -8.89 4.17
CA ASP A 150 21.15 -7.80 4.93
C ASP A 150 20.98 -6.41 4.28
N LEU A 151 20.18 -6.29 3.21
CA LEU A 151 19.82 -4.98 2.67
C LEU A 151 18.68 -4.39 3.50
N THR A 152 19.05 -3.84 4.66
CA THR A 152 18.22 -2.79 5.26
C THR A 152 18.12 -1.66 4.24
N PRO A 153 16.92 -1.19 3.88
CA PRO A 153 16.78 0.00 3.04
C PRO A 153 17.61 1.12 3.66
N ASP A 154 18.28 1.90 2.82
CA ASP A 154 19.01 3.08 3.29
C ASP A 154 17.97 4.13 3.72
N LEU A 155 17.60 4.07 5.00
CA LEU A 155 16.56 4.91 5.61
C LEU A 155 17.00 6.37 5.78
N THR A 156 18.16 6.77 5.27
CA THR A 156 18.60 8.17 5.32
C THR A 156 17.75 9.07 4.43
N THR A 157 17.09 8.50 3.41
CA THR A 157 16.18 9.24 2.53
C THR A 157 14.74 8.97 2.98
N ALA A 158 13.96 10.03 3.19
CA ALA A 158 12.55 9.89 3.54
C ALA A 158 11.69 9.73 2.29
N ALA A 159 10.57 9.02 2.41
CA ALA A 159 9.55 9.03 1.35
C ALA A 159 9.04 10.45 1.10
N ALA A 160 8.79 10.77 -0.18
CA ALA A 160 8.40 12.11 -0.62
C ALA A 160 7.07 12.05 -1.37
N ASP A 161 6.08 12.80 -0.87
CA ASP A 161 4.77 12.91 -1.52
C ASP A 161 4.83 13.89 -2.71
N GLY A 162 4.45 13.40 -3.88
CA GLY A 162 4.11 14.18 -5.05
C GLY A 162 2.61 14.46 -5.16
N GLN A 163 2.16 14.86 -6.35
CA GLN A 163 0.76 15.23 -6.59
C GLN A 163 -0.19 14.02 -6.66
N GLU A 164 0.24 12.90 -7.24
CA GLU A 164 -0.58 11.68 -7.39
C GLU A 164 0.15 10.42 -6.95
N SER A 165 1.40 10.54 -6.47
CA SER A 165 2.24 9.41 -6.11
C SER A 165 3.19 9.78 -4.97
N THR A 166 3.71 8.77 -4.28
CA THR A 166 4.78 8.92 -3.28
C THR A 166 6.02 8.21 -3.80
N GLU A 167 7.16 8.89 -3.72
CA GLU A 167 8.46 8.30 -4.00
C GLU A 167 9.02 7.66 -2.73
N LEU A 168 9.42 6.39 -2.80
CA LEU A 168 10.01 5.67 -1.68
C LEU A 168 11.41 5.19 -2.08
N PRO A 169 12.43 5.45 -1.27
CA PRO A 169 13.76 4.91 -1.53
C PRO A 169 13.76 3.39 -1.38
N ALA A 170 14.54 2.75 -2.24
CA ALA A 170 14.84 1.33 -2.22
C ALA A 170 16.37 1.13 -2.22
N PRO A 171 16.87 -0.06 -1.83
CA PRO A 171 18.29 -0.37 -1.87
C PRO A 171 18.95 -0.10 -3.23
N GLN A 172 20.27 0.08 -3.22
CA GLN A 172 21.08 0.26 -4.45
C GLN A 172 20.76 1.51 -5.27
N GLY A 173 20.23 2.56 -4.62
CA GLY A 173 19.84 3.81 -5.29
C GLY A 173 18.53 3.71 -6.06
N MET A 174 17.84 2.57 -5.98
CA MET A 174 16.55 2.39 -6.61
C MET A 174 15.48 3.25 -5.94
N THR A 175 14.42 3.58 -6.67
CA THR A 175 13.29 4.35 -6.15
C THR A 175 11.98 3.73 -6.61
N PHE A 176 11.07 3.51 -5.66
CA PHE A 176 9.67 3.22 -5.96
C PHE A 176 8.91 4.51 -6.21
N ARG A 177 8.03 4.50 -7.21
CA ARG A 177 6.92 5.45 -7.32
C ARG A 177 5.62 4.70 -7.07
N LEU A 178 5.06 4.90 -5.89
CA LEU A 178 3.77 4.33 -5.49
C LEU A 178 2.64 5.26 -5.90
N GLN A 179 1.69 4.76 -6.69
CA GLN A 179 0.54 5.54 -7.13
C GLN A 179 -0.40 5.72 -5.94
N ARG A 180 -0.65 6.96 -5.52
CA ARG A 180 -1.63 7.28 -4.47
C ARG A 180 -3.00 7.48 -5.06
N VAL A 181 -3.08 8.11 -6.23
CA VAL A 181 -4.31 8.24 -7.03
C VAL A 181 -4.27 7.19 -8.12
N LEU A 182 -5.22 6.25 -8.09
CA LEU A 182 -5.28 5.17 -9.07
C LEU A 182 -5.94 5.64 -10.36
N ARG A 183 -5.33 5.24 -11.49
CA ARG A 183 -5.84 5.47 -12.83
C ARG A 183 -6.01 4.12 -13.52
N PRO A 184 -7.15 3.85 -14.17
CA PRO A 184 -7.33 2.63 -14.94
C PRO A 184 -6.33 2.61 -16.10
N ALA A 185 -5.79 1.42 -16.38
CA ALA A 185 -4.90 1.18 -17.49
C ALA A 185 -5.62 1.39 -18.82
N GLN A 186 -4.90 1.90 -19.82
CA GLN A 186 -5.44 1.95 -21.17
C GLN A 186 -5.54 0.53 -21.74
N ASN A 187 -6.72 0.13 -22.19
CA ASN A 187 -7.03 -1.21 -22.74
C ASN A 187 -6.83 -2.39 -21.75
N ASP A 188 -7.10 -2.19 -20.45
CA ASP A 188 -6.99 -3.22 -19.40
C ASP A 188 -5.61 -3.86 -19.20
N ALA A 189 -4.57 -3.32 -19.84
CA ALA A 189 -3.20 -3.78 -19.72
C ALA A 189 -2.36 -2.71 -19.00
N PRO A 190 -2.01 -2.90 -17.71
CA PRO A 190 -1.12 -1.99 -17.02
C PRO A 190 0.28 -2.06 -17.66
N VAL A 191 0.64 -1.01 -18.39
CA VAL A 191 1.96 -0.87 -19.03
C VAL A 191 2.80 0.06 -18.17
N ALA A 192 3.86 -0.47 -17.58
CA ALA A 192 4.84 0.35 -16.86
C ALA A 192 5.59 1.27 -17.84
N PRO A 193 6.03 2.47 -17.39
CA PRO A 193 6.88 3.34 -18.20
C PRO A 193 8.14 2.60 -18.68
N PRO A 194 8.68 2.89 -19.88
CA PRO A 194 9.85 2.20 -20.42
C PRO A 194 11.10 2.26 -19.54
N GLU A 195 11.19 3.29 -18.70
CA GLU A 195 12.29 3.53 -17.75
C GLU A 195 12.17 2.69 -16.47
N ALA A 196 11.01 2.08 -16.22
CA ALA A 196 10.78 1.27 -15.03
C ALA A 196 11.42 -0.11 -15.20
N ILE A 197 12.21 -0.52 -14.21
CA ILE A 197 12.82 -1.86 -14.12
C ILE A 197 11.92 -2.88 -13.42
N GLY A 198 10.80 -2.44 -12.85
CA GLY A 198 9.80 -3.31 -12.26
C GLY A 198 8.49 -2.61 -11.97
N HIS A 199 7.42 -3.39 -11.74
CA HIS A 199 6.13 -2.85 -11.33
C HIS A 199 5.28 -3.85 -10.55
N VAL A 200 4.29 -3.31 -9.85
CA VAL A 200 3.15 -4.03 -9.28
C VAL A 200 1.88 -3.40 -9.84
N ALA A 201 0.94 -4.23 -10.29
CA ALA A 201 -0.37 -3.82 -10.74
C ALA A 201 -1.44 -4.65 -10.02
N GLY A 202 -2.66 -4.13 -9.96
CA GLY A 202 -3.77 -4.83 -9.34
C GLY A 202 -5.12 -4.33 -9.83
N VAL A 203 -6.17 -4.92 -9.28
CA VAL A 203 -7.57 -4.67 -9.63
C VAL A 203 -8.29 -4.00 -8.46
N TRP A 204 -9.23 -3.11 -8.76
CA TRP A 204 -10.17 -2.55 -7.80
C TRP A 204 -11.58 -2.49 -8.39
N GLN A 205 -12.57 -2.39 -7.52
CA GLN A 205 -13.97 -2.24 -7.86
C GLN A 205 -14.33 -0.76 -7.89
N THR A 206 -14.98 -0.33 -8.95
CA THR A 206 -15.61 0.98 -9.04
C THR A 206 -16.94 1.01 -8.27
N PRO A 207 -17.52 2.19 -8.03
CA PRO A 207 -18.82 2.30 -7.35
C PRO A 207 -19.99 1.59 -8.07
N ASP A 208 -19.90 1.38 -9.38
CA ASP A 208 -20.90 0.61 -10.15
C ASP A 208 -20.65 -0.91 -10.14
N GLY A 209 -19.60 -1.36 -9.43
CA GLY A 209 -19.25 -2.77 -9.27
C GLY A 209 -18.50 -3.35 -10.47
N SER A 210 -17.98 -2.52 -11.37
CA SER A 210 -17.11 -2.98 -12.45
C SER A 210 -15.65 -3.07 -11.98
N PRO A 211 -14.89 -4.08 -12.42
CA PRO A 211 -13.47 -4.16 -12.12
C PRO A 211 -12.67 -3.21 -13.02
N GLU A 212 -11.79 -2.42 -12.43
CA GLU A 212 -10.74 -1.68 -13.12
C GLU A 212 -9.37 -2.22 -12.72
N ARG A 213 -8.39 -2.09 -13.62
CA ARG A 213 -7.01 -2.53 -13.39
C ARG A 213 -6.02 -1.39 -13.65
N GLY A 214 -4.93 -1.33 -12.91
CA GLY A 214 -3.89 -0.30 -13.09
C GLY A 214 -2.62 -0.57 -12.31
N LEU A 215 -1.64 0.33 -12.48
CA LEU A 215 -0.37 0.26 -11.75
C LEU A 215 -0.56 0.74 -10.30
N PHE A 216 -0.02 -0.03 -9.36
CA PHE A 216 0.06 0.33 -7.95
C PHE A 216 1.43 0.92 -7.60
N ALA A 217 2.50 0.34 -8.14
CA ALA A 217 3.85 0.85 -7.93
C ALA A 217 4.75 0.55 -9.14
N THR A 218 5.71 1.42 -9.41
CA THR A 218 6.80 1.20 -10.38
C THR A 218 8.15 1.38 -9.70
N LEU A 219 9.15 0.62 -10.12
CA LEU A 219 10.52 0.63 -9.60
C LEU A 219 11.47 1.16 -10.67
N TYR A 220 12.36 2.07 -10.28
CA TYR A 220 13.39 2.67 -11.12
C TYR A 220 14.78 2.46 -10.51
N SER A 221 15.81 2.44 -11.35
CA SER A 221 17.24 2.38 -10.98
C SER A 221 17.94 3.72 -11.13
#